data_AF-A0A350IKI8-F1
#
_entry.id   AF-A0A350IKI8-F1
#
_cell.length_a   1.000
_cell.length_b   1.000
_cell.length_c   1.000
_cell.angle_alpha   90.00
_cell.angle_beta   90.00
_cell.angle_gamma   90.00
#
_symmetry.space_group_name_H-M   'P 1'
#
loop_
_entity.id
_entity.type
_entity.pdbx_description
1 polymer ?
#
loop_
_entity_poly.entity_id
_entity_poly.type
_entity_poly.pdbx_seq_one_letter_code
_entity_poly.pdbx_strand_id
1 'polypeptide(L)'
;MKRTAGIIALILLSASLFACSQNQKEDKILKIYKEILIVRANENDSLIANNKVEKILKENGYTIASFKNEFYNAAKDNKDFIARLDSLRNSLNKEYLHNVDSIKKLQKSSAQ
;
A
#
# COMPACT_ATOMS: atom_id res chain seq x y z
N MET A 1 -29.75 -28.62 24.07
CA MET A 1 -28.60 -27.68 24.15
C MET A 1 -27.35 -28.09 23.37
N LYS A 2 -27.20 -29.34 22.87
CA LYS A 2 -26.00 -29.74 22.08
C LYS A 2 -25.98 -29.27 20.61
N ARG A 3 -27.15 -28.98 20.01
CA ARG A 3 -27.26 -28.56 18.60
C ARG A 3 -26.82 -27.11 18.34
N THR A 4 -26.97 -26.22 19.33
CA THR A 4 -26.57 -24.80 19.20
C THR A 4 -25.06 -24.61 19.29
N ALA A 5 -24.35 -25.44 20.08
CA ALA A 5 -22.89 -25.39 20.18
C ALA A 5 -22.18 -25.75 18.86
N GLY A 6 -22.71 -26.71 18.10
CA GLY A 6 -22.16 -27.08 16.79
C GLY A 6 -22.33 -25.97 15.73
N ILE A 7 -23.45 -25.24 15.77
CA ILE A 7 -23.71 -24.10 14.87
C ILE A 7 -22.80 -22.92 15.22
N ILE A 8 -22.61 -22.63 16.51
CA ILE A 8 -21.71 -21.54 16.97
C ILE A 8 -20.25 -21.86 16.59
N ALA A 9 -19.81 -23.11 16.75
CA ALA A 9 -18.47 -23.52 16.34
C ALA A 9 -18.25 -23.38 14.82
N LEU A 10 -19.27 -23.70 14.01
CA LEU A 10 -19.21 -23.56 12.54
C LEU A 10 -19.18 -22.08 12.09
N ILE A 11 -19.88 -21.19 12.79
CA ILE A 11 -19.88 -19.74 12.54
C ILE A 11 -18.52 -19.11 12.93
N LEU A 12 -17.93 -19.53 14.05
CA LEU A 12 -16.61 -19.04 14.46
C LEU A 12 -15.50 -19.50 13.52
N LEU A 13 -15.60 -20.71 12.97
CA LEU A 13 -14.61 -21.23 12.01
C LEU A 13 -14.70 -20.57 10.64
N SER A 14 -15.89 -20.13 10.19
CA SER A 14 -16.02 -19.41 8.92
C SER A 14 -15.52 -17.96 9.03
N ALA A 15 -15.73 -17.30 10.16
CA ALA A 15 -15.27 -15.93 10.40
C ALA A 15 -13.74 -15.76 10.32
N SER A 16 -12.97 -16.77 10.74
CA SER A 16 -11.49 -16.72 10.70
C SER A 16 -10.91 -16.80 9.29
N LEU A 17 -11.62 -17.45 8.35
CA LEU A 17 -11.18 -17.56 6.95
C LEU A 17 -11.33 -16.23 6.20
N PHE A 18 -12.38 -15.45 6.50
CA PHE A 18 -12.59 -14.13 5.88
C PHE A 18 -11.57 -13.09 6.33
N ALA A 19 -11.16 -13.12 7.60
CA ALA A 19 -10.16 -12.19 8.13
C ALA A 19 -8.79 -12.36 7.46
N CYS A 20 -8.39 -13.61 7.16
CA CYS A 20 -7.11 -13.88 6.52
C CYS A 20 -7.07 -13.38 5.05
N SER A 21 -8.16 -13.58 4.31
CA SER A 21 -8.27 -13.13 2.92
C SER A 21 -8.27 -11.59 2.80
N GLN A 22 -8.93 -10.91 3.74
CA GLN A 22 -8.99 -9.44 3.78
C GLN A 22 -7.60 -8.82 3.99
N ASN A 23 -6.80 -9.35 4.93
CA ASN A 23 -5.45 -8.85 5.19
C ASN A 23 -4.54 -8.97 3.96
N GLN A 24 -4.61 -10.09 3.23
CA GLN A 24 -3.82 -10.28 2.00
C GLN A 24 -4.18 -9.25 0.92
N LYS A 25 -5.46 -8.91 0.79
CA LYS A 25 -5.92 -7.91 -0.16
C LYS A 25 -5.41 -6.52 0.20
N GLU A 26 -5.49 -6.17 1.47
CA GLU A 26 -4.99 -4.89 2.00
C GLU A 26 -3.48 -4.74 1.79
N ASP A 27 -2.71 -5.79 2.05
CA ASP A 27 -1.26 -5.79 1.83
C ASP A 27 -0.91 -5.62 0.35
N LYS A 28 -1.67 -6.24 -0.57
CA LYS A 28 -1.53 -6.02 -2.01
C LYS A 28 -1.77 -4.55 -2.37
N ILE A 29 -2.81 -3.92 -1.83
CA ILE A 29 -3.12 -2.50 -2.06
C ILE A 29 -1.97 -1.61 -1.56
N LEU A 30 -1.45 -1.86 -0.36
CA LEU A 30 -0.32 -1.10 0.20
C LEU A 30 0.94 -1.23 -0.65
N LYS A 31 1.23 -2.45 -1.15
CA LYS A 31 2.37 -2.67 -2.05
C LYS A 31 2.26 -1.85 -3.34
N ILE A 32 1.10 -1.89 -3.99
CA ILE A 32 0.87 -1.12 -5.22
C ILE A 32 0.96 0.38 -4.93
N TYR A 33 0.37 0.83 -3.82
CA TYR A 33 0.43 2.24 -3.42
C TYR A 33 1.87 2.71 -3.16
N LYS A 34 2.71 1.86 -2.54
CA LYS A 34 4.15 2.13 -2.38
C LYS A 34 4.83 2.40 -3.73
N GLU A 35 4.61 1.53 -4.72
CA GLU A 35 5.21 1.67 -6.05
C GLU A 35 4.76 2.98 -6.73
N ILE A 36 3.48 3.34 -6.60
CA ILE A 36 2.94 4.61 -7.10
C ILE A 36 3.63 5.80 -6.43
N LEU A 37 3.81 5.78 -5.10
CA LEU A 37 4.50 6.85 -4.37
C LEU A 37 5.94 7.02 -4.84
N ILE A 38 6.66 5.91 -5.05
CA ILE A 38 8.05 5.94 -5.55
C ILE A 38 8.11 6.59 -6.95
N VAL A 39 7.22 6.20 -7.86
CA VAL A 39 7.15 6.82 -9.20
C VAL A 39 6.88 8.33 -9.07
N ARG A 40 5.91 8.72 -8.25
CA ARG A 40 5.53 10.13 -8.06
C ARG A 40 6.63 10.96 -7.40
N ALA A 41 7.51 10.35 -6.61
CA ALA A 41 8.64 11.02 -5.98
C ALA A 41 9.84 11.20 -6.93
N ASN A 42 10.00 10.30 -7.90
CA ASN A 42 11.17 10.29 -8.79
C ASN A 42 10.92 10.98 -10.15
N GLU A 43 9.66 11.13 -10.56
CA GLU A 43 9.29 11.69 -11.86
C GLU A 43 8.71 13.10 -11.73
N ASN A 44 9.46 14.11 -12.16
CA ASN A 44 8.99 15.50 -12.21
C ASN A 44 7.96 15.73 -13.34
N ASP A 45 8.06 14.95 -14.43
CA ASP A 45 7.11 15.02 -15.54
C ASP A 45 5.82 14.25 -15.20
N SER A 46 4.72 15.00 -15.11
CA SER A 46 3.42 14.45 -14.76
C SER A 46 2.87 13.43 -15.78
N LEU A 47 3.17 13.56 -17.07
CA LEU A 47 2.72 12.63 -18.11
C LEU A 47 3.48 11.31 -18.03
N ILE A 48 4.80 11.36 -17.89
CA ILE A 48 5.63 10.16 -17.71
C ILE A 48 5.24 9.43 -16.42
N ALA A 49 5.05 10.16 -15.33
CA ALA A 49 4.58 9.60 -14.06
C ALA A 49 3.22 8.92 -14.21
N ASN A 50 2.27 9.55 -14.92
CA ASN A 50 0.93 8.98 -15.15
C ASN A 50 1.02 7.66 -15.94
N ASN A 51 1.80 7.63 -17.02
CA ASN A 51 1.98 6.42 -17.83
C ASN A 51 2.59 5.27 -17.01
N LYS A 52 3.57 5.57 -16.16
CA LYS A 52 4.18 4.56 -15.26
C LYS A 52 3.19 4.06 -14.21
N VAL A 53 2.38 4.95 -13.62
CA VAL A 53 1.32 4.57 -12.68
C VAL A 53 0.27 3.68 -13.36
N GLU A 54 -0.17 4.02 -14.56
CA GLU A 54 -1.12 3.19 -15.32
C GLU A 54 -0.56 1.81 -15.62
N LYS A 55 0.72 1.71 -15.98
CA LYS A 55 1.40 0.44 -16.20
C LYS A 55 1.43 -0.42 -14.92
N ILE A 56 1.83 0.15 -13.78
CA ILE A 56 1.84 -0.53 -12.48
C ILE A 56 0.44 -1.09 -12.14
N LEU A 57 -0.60 -0.28 -12.32
CA LEU A 57 -1.97 -0.69 -12.04
C LEU A 57 -2.40 -1.84 -12.98
N LYS A 58 -2.14 -1.70 -14.28
CA LYS A 58 -2.49 -2.72 -15.28
C LYS A 58 -1.81 -4.07 -15.00
N GLU A 59 -0.51 -4.05 -14.67
CA GLU A 59 0.27 -5.25 -14.31
C GLU A 59 -0.30 -5.95 -13.07
N ASN A 60 -0.95 -5.21 -12.18
CA ASN A 60 -1.60 -5.73 -10.98
C ASN A 60 -3.08 -6.10 -11.17
N GLY A 61 -3.60 -6.01 -12.39
CA GLY A 61 -4.99 -6.32 -12.74
C GLY A 61 -6.00 -5.20 -12.44
N TYR A 62 -5.52 -3.96 -12.31
CA TYR A 62 -6.34 -2.81 -11.97
C TYR A 62 -6.49 -1.82 -13.12
N THR A 63 -7.65 -1.18 -13.17
CA THR A 63 -7.80 0.16 -13.75
C THR A 63 -7.62 1.20 -12.64
N ILE A 64 -7.41 2.47 -13.02
CA ILE A 64 -7.37 3.56 -12.02
C ILE A 64 -8.65 3.59 -11.19
N ALA A 65 -9.81 3.44 -11.83
CA ALA A 65 -11.10 3.49 -11.16
C ALA A 65 -11.27 2.31 -10.18
N SER A 66 -10.93 1.08 -10.58
CA SER A 66 -11.06 -0.08 -9.71
C SER A 66 -10.09 -0.03 -8.53
N PHE A 67 -8.85 0.41 -8.75
CA PHE A 67 -7.88 0.59 -7.67
C PHE A 67 -8.33 1.66 -6.67
N LYS A 68 -8.80 2.82 -7.16
CA LYS A 68 -9.33 3.89 -6.29
C LYS A 68 -10.47 3.39 -5.42
N ASN A 69 -11.40 2.65 -6.00
CA ASN A 69 -12.53 2.08 -5.27
C ASN A 69 -12.06 1.07 -4.20
N GLU A 70 -11.16 0.15 -4.56
CA GLU A 70 -10.64 -0.82 -3.60
C GLU A 70 -9.82 -0.19 -2.49
N PHE A 71 -8.97 0.79 -2.82
CA PHE A 71 -8.23 1.57 -1.84
C PHE A 71 -9.17 2.29 -0.88
N TYR A 72 -10.20 2.97 -1.42
CA TYR A 72 -11.19 3.64 -0.59
C TYR A 72 -11.91 2.67 0.34
N ASN A 73 -12.32 1.51 -0.16
CA ASN A 73 -12.99 0.48 0.64
C ASN A 73 -12.06 -0.12 1.70
N ALA A 74 -10.77 -0.28 1.40
CA ALA A 74 -9.77 -0.74 2.37
C ALA A 74 -9.50 0.31 3.45
N ALA A 75 -9.56 1.60 3.11
CA ALA A 75 -9.35 2.71 4.03
C ALA A 75 -10.59 3.05 4.88
N LYS A 76 -11.78 2.77 4.35
CA LYS A 76 -13.05 3.14 4.97
C LYS A 76 -13.20 2.43 6.32
N ASP A 77 -13.26 3.23 7.38
CA ASP A 77 -13.47 2.78 8.77
C ASP A 77 -12.46 1.73 9.28
N ASN A 78 -11.32 1.54 8.59
CA ASN A 78 -10.29 0.55 8.91
C ASN A 78 -9.03 1.22 9.48
N LYS A 79 -8.98 1.36 10.80
CA LYS A 79 -7.88 2.04 11.51
C LYS A 79 -6.53 1.35 11.30
N ASP A 80 -6.51 0.03 11.22
CA ASP A 80 -5.26 -0.75 11.07
C ASP A 80 -4.65 -0.57 9.67
N PHE A 81 -5.49 -0.53 8.63
CA PHE A 81 -5.04 -0.17 7.29
C PHE A 81 -4.46 1.25 7.24
N ILE A 82 -5.16 2.22 7.85
CA ILE A 82 -4.69 3.62 7.90
C ILE A 82 -3.35 3.73 8.64
N ALA A 83 -3.20 3.07 9.79
CA ALA A 83 -1.96 3.07 10.55
C ALA A 83 -0.78 2.48 9.74
N ARG A 84 -1.01 1.37 9.00
CA ARG A 84 0.00 0.78 8.10
C ARG A 84 0.32 1.71 6.93
N LEU A 85 -0.68 2.36 6.34
CA LEU A 85 -0.53 3.33 5.26
C LEU A 85 0.32 4.54 5.69
N ASP A 86 0.07 5.07 6.88
CA ASP A 86 0.84 6.20 7.41
C ASP A 86 2.26 5.79 7.77
N SER A 87 2.44 4.57 8.32
CA SER A 87 3.75 3.99 8.57
C SER A 87 4.56 3.84 7.27
N LEU A 88 3.92 3.38 6.19
CA LEU A 88 4.50 3.29 4.86
C LEU A 88 4.95 4.66 4.31
N ARG A 89 4.11 5.68 4.43
CA ARG A 89 4.46 7.06 4.01
C ARG A 89 5.65 7.59 4.80
N ASN A 90 5.65 7.37 6.12
CA ASN A 90 6.75 7.80 6.99
C ASN A 90 8.05 7.06 6.68
N SER A 91 8.01 5.77 6.37
CA SER A 91 9.21 5.02 5.99
C SER A 91 9.80 5.52 4.67
N LEU A 92 8.94 5.77 3.67
CA LEU A 92 9.38 6.30 2.37
C LEU A 92 9.98 7.70 2.50
N ASN A 93 9.39 8.57 3.31
CA ASN A 93 9.94 9.91 3.55
C ASN A 93 11.33 9.84 4.21
N LYS A 94 11.52 8.96 5.20
CA LYS A 94 12.83 8.76 5.84
C LYS A 94 13.87 8.23 4.84
N GLU A 95 13.50 7.24 4.04
CA GLU A 95 14.38 6.65 3.03
C GLU A 95 14.77 7.68 1.96
N TYR A 96 13.79 8.45 1.46
CA TYR A 96 14.04 9.52 0.50
C TYR A 96 14.97 10.60 1.07
N LEU A 97 14.69 11.11 2.28
CA LEU A 97 15.52 12.12 2.93
C LEU A 97 16.95 11.61 3.17
N HIS A 98 17.11 10.37 3.65
CA HIS A 98 18.42 9.75 3.84
C HIS A 98 19.22 9.68 2.53
N ASN A 99 18.56 9.30 1.42
CA ASN A 99 19.21 9.20 0.12
C ASN A 99 19.62 10.57 -0.44
N VAL A 100 18.76 11.59 -0.27
CA VAL A 100 19.07 12.97 -0.66
C VAL A 100 20.24 13.55 0.15
N ASP A 101 20.25 13.33 1.47
CA ASP A 101 21.32 13.79 2.35
C ASP A 101 22.66 13.11 2.01
N SER A 102 22.63 11.81 1.69
CA SER A 102 23.80 11.06 1.25
C SER A 102 24.38 11.60 -0.06
N ILE A 103 23.53 11.93 -1.04
CA ILE A 103 23.95 12.53 -2.32
C ILE A 103 24.59 13.91 -2.09
N LYS A 104 23.95 14.77 -1.28
CA LYS A 104 24.50 16.09 -0.95
C LYS A 104 25.86 16.00 -0.26
N LYS A 105 26.05 15.03 0.62
CA LYS A 105 27.33 14.81 1.32
C LYS A 105 28.44 14.40 0.35
N LEU A 106 28.14 13.51 -0.60
CA LEU A 106 29.10 13.07 -1.63
C LEU A 106 29.52 14.22 -2.55
N GLN A 107 28.56 15.05 -2.99
CA GLN A 107 28.84 16.22 -3.84
C GLN A 107 29.70 17.27 -3.12
N LYS A 108 29.53 17.43 -1.81
CA LYS A 108 30.34 18.36 -1.00
C LYS A 108 31.76 17.85 -0.79
N SER A 109 31.96 16.52 -0.66
CA SER A 109 33.29 15.93 -0.53
C SER A 109 34.08 15.86 -1.85
N SER A 110 33.41 15.84 -3.00
CA SER A 110 34.07 15.85 -4.32
C SER A 110 34.44 17.25 -4.82
N ALA A 111 34.01 18.30 -4.10
CA ALA A 111 34.29 19.70 -4.43
C ALA A 111 35.45 20.31 -3.58
N GLN A 112 36.14 19.47 -2.80
CA GLN A 112 37.31 19.80 -1.98
C GLN A 112 38.51 19.01 -2.47
#